data_AF-A0A2K0XXA0-F1
#
_entry.id   AF-A0A2K0XXA0-F1
#
_cell.length_a   1.000
_cell.length_b   1.000
_cell.length_c   1.000
_cell.angle_alpha   90.00
_cell.angle_beta   90.00
_cell.angle_gamma   90.00
#
_symmetry.space_group_name_H-M   'P 1'
#
loop_
_entity.id
_entity.type
_entity.pdbx_description
1 polymer ?
#
loop_
_entity_poly.entity_id
_entity_poly.type
_entity_poly.pdbx_seq_one_letter_code
_entity_poly.pdbx_strand_id
1 'polypeptide(L)'
;MSLSTPFSNTPTDSSSPRYVFRRVVVYCGSNFGDTPAYYAAAQALGKALAQRDITLVYGGGNVGLMGTVADSVIAHGGKTIGVIPGFLKDKEVAHQGLSQLIITDDMASRKLKMIEFGDAFIALPGGIGTYEELFEVLSLAQLRQHQKPIGVLNIEGFFDPLLQLLAHTAAAGFMPNANLQLICVADDIDVLLQKMANYQFIDAQKWVKPDWLDDNDSYTVPKFI
;
A
#
# COMPACT_ATOMS: atom_id res chain seq x y z
N MET A 1 -12.93 -8.27 -21.83
CA MET A 1 -13.92 -7.21 -21.58
C MET A 1 -13.31 -6.26 -20.58
N SER A 2 -13.06 -5.01 -20.96
CA SER A 2 -12.49 -3.99 -20.06
C SER A 2 -13.53 -3.67 -18.99
N LEU A 3 -13.30 -4.16 -17.77
CA LEU A 3 -14.04 -3.73 -16.59
C LEU A 3 -13.66 -2.28 -16.35
N SER A 4 -14.60 -1.35 -16.50
CA SER A 4 -14.48 0.00 -15.95
C SER A 4 -14.38 -0.15 -14.43
N THR A 5 -13.15 -0.17 -13.91
CA THR A 5 -12.87 -0.50 -12.52
C THR A 5 -13.32 0.65 -11.61
N PRO A 6 -13.99 0.37 -10.47
CA PRO A 6 -14.44 1.39 -9.51
C PRO A 6 -13.28 2.09 -8.75
N PHE A 7 -12.04 1.82 -9.15
CA PHE A 7 -10.78 2.34 -8.60
C PHE A 7 -10.22 3.53 -9.42
N SER A 8 -11.08 4.22 -10.18
CA SER A 8 -10.68 5.36 -11.01
C SER A 8 -10.51 6.62 -10.15
N ASN A 9 -9.28 6.84 -9.67
CA ASN A 9 -8.86 8.17 -9.23
C ASN A 9 -8.58 9.00 -10.50
N THR A 10 -9.57 9.77 -10.95
CA THR A 10 -9.41 10.64 -12.12
C THR A 10 -8.34 11.68 -11.84
N PRO A 11 -7.25 11.75 -12.64
CA PRO A 11 -6.27 12.81 -12.51
C PRO A 11 -6.97 14.15 -12.71
N THR A 12 -6.85 15.05 -11.75
CA THR A 12 -7.23 16.44 -11.97
C THR A 12 -6.06 17.16 -12.63
N ASP A 13 -6.37 17.94 -13.67
CA ASP A 13 -5.42 18.72 -14.48
C ASP A 13 -4.80 19.88 -13.68
N SER A 14 -4.01 19.55 -12.64
CA SER A 14 -3.20 20.51 -11.91
C SER A 14 -1.73 20.23 -12.13
N SER A 15 -1.00 21.23 -12.63
CA SER A 15 0.43 21.18 -12.98
C SER A 15 1.38 21.00 -11.79
N SER A 16 0.88 20.84 -10.57
CA SER A 16 1.69 20.63 -9.36
C SER A 16 1.11 19.50 -8.51
N PRO A 17 1.96 18.62 -7.93
CA PRO A 17 1.50 17.50 -7.12
C PRO A 17 0.78 18.03 -5.87
N ARG A 18 -0.38 17.45 -5.55
CA ARG A 18 -1.18 17.82 -4.38
C ARG A 18 -0.65 17.21 -3.08
N TYR A 19 0.06 16.09 -3.20
CA TYR A 19 0.66 15.36 -2.10
C TYR A 19 2.14 15.13 -2.39
N VAL A 20 3.01 15.49 -1.45
CA VAL A 20 4.46 15.27 -1.55
C VAL A 20 4.86 14.22 -0.53
N PHE A 21 5.25 13.03 -0.99
CA PHE A 21 5.84 11.98 -0.15
C PHE A 21 7.34 11.85 -0.41
N ARG A 22 8.13 11.68 0.66
CA ARG A 22 9.58 11.48 0.60
C ARG A 22 9.98 10.07 1.02
N ARG A 23 9.10 9.36 1.71
CA ARG A 23 9.28 7.98 2.14
C ARG A 23 8.08 7.15 1.70
N VAL A 24 8.34 6.07 0.97
CA VAL A 24 7.31 5.12 0.54
C VAL A 24 7.56 3.79 1.23
N VAL A 25 6.54 3.30 1.93
CA VAL A 25 6.55 1.94 2.46
C VAL A 25 6.13 0.98 1.35
N VAL A 26 6.95 -0.04 1.09
CA VAL A 26 6.63 -1.09 0.13
C VAL A 26 6.35 -2.40 0.85
N TYR A 27 5.14 -2.92 0.65
CA TYR A 27 4.73 -4.27 1.04
C TYR A 27 4.84 -5.18 -0.18
N CYS A 28 5.57 -6.30 -0.06
CA CYS A 28 5.81 -7.21 -1.19
C CYS A 28 6.17 -8.62 -0.72
N GLY A 29 6.11 -9.59 -1.62
CA GLY A 29 6.41 -10.98 -1.31
C GLY A 29 7.86 -11.23 -0.91
N SER A 30 8.05 -12.07 0.12
CA SER A 30 9.33 -12.71 0.43
C SER A 30 9.70 -13.83 -0.57
N ASN A 31 8.77 -14.21 -1.44
CA ASN A 31 8.97 -15.05 -2.62
C ASN A 31 8.99 -14.20 -3.89
N PHE A 32 9.60 -14.71 -4.96
CA PHE A 32 9.62 -14.03 -6.29
C PHE A 32 8.29 -14.14 -7.04
N GLY A 33 7.48 -15.16 -6.74
CA GLY A 33 6.36 -15.58 -7.57
C GLY A 33 6.81 -16.34 -8.83
N ASP A 34 5.84 -16.79 -9.62
CA ASP A 34 6.09 -17.64 -10.80
C ASP A 34 6.08 -16.87 -12.13
N THR A 35 5.94 -15.53 -12.08
CA THR A 35 5.90 -14.67 -13.26
C THR A 35 7.07 -13.70 -13.26
N PRO A 36 7.95 -13.71 -14.28
CA PRO A 36 9.12 -12.83 -14.35
C PRO A 36 8.80 -11.33 -14.25
N ALA A 37 7.60 -10.93 -14.68
CA ALA A 37 7.12 -9.56 -14.61
C ALA A 37 7.10 -9.02 -13.17
N TYR A 38 6.87 -9.85 -12.16
CA TYR A 38 6.86 -9.41 -10.75
C TYR A 38 8.25 -8.97 -10.28
N TYR A 39 9.28 -9.74 -10.64
CA TYR A 39 10.66 -9.39 -10.37
C TYR A 39 11.06 -8.11 -11.10
N ALA A 40 10.75 -8.02 -12.41
CA ALA A 40 11.03 -6.85 -13.22
C ALA A 40 10.36 -5.58 -12.66
N ALA A 41 9.10 -5.69 -12.20
CA ALA A 41 8.38 -4.59 -11.58
C ALA A 41 9.00 -4.14 -10.25
N ALA A 42 9.46 -5.07 -9.41
CA ALA A 42 10.17 -4.73 -8.17
C ALA A 42 11.50 -3.99 -8.46
N GLN A 43 12.25 -4.42 -9.48
CA GLN A 43 13.45 -3.71 -9.93
C GLN A 43 13.12 -2.32 -10.45
N ALA A 44 12.13 -2.21 -11.34
CA ALA A 44 11.74 -0.95 -11.94
C ALA A 44 11.22 0.04 -10.88
N LEU A 45 10.46 -0.44 -9.89
CA LEU A 45 9.99 0.38 -8.78
C LEU A 45 11.17 0.91 -7.96
N GLY A 46 12.11 0.06 -7.58
CA GLY A 46 13.29 0.50 -6.80
C GLY A 46 14.11 1.57 -7.52
N LYS A 47 14.33 1.40 -8.82
CA LYS A 47 14.97 2.41 -9.67
C LYS A 47 14.18 3.72 -9.69
N ALA A 48 12.86 3.64 -9.89
CA ALA A 48 11.98 4.80 -9.97
C ALA A 48 11.94 5.61 -8.66
N LEU A 49 11.99 4.95 -7.50
CA LEU A 49 12.07 5.60 -6.20
C LEU A 49 13.41 6.33 -6.02
N ALA A 50 14.53 5.66 -6.32
CA ALA A 50 15.87 6.24 -6.21
C ALA A 50 16.03 7.49 -7.10
N GLN A 51 15.59 7.42 -8.36
CA GLN A 51 15.67 8.55 -9.31
C GLN A 51 14.84 9.76 -8.89
N ARG A 52 13.82 9.57 -8.04
CA ARG A 52 12.94 10.62 -7.53
C ARG A 52 13.33 11.11 -6.14
N ASP A 53 14.45 10.64 -5.61
CA ASP A 53 14.89 10.89 -4.22
C ASP A 53 13.79 10.53 -3.19
N ILE A 54 13.10 9.41 -3.45
CA ILE A 54 12.13 8.82 -2.54
C ILE A 54 12.82 7.67 -1.80
N THR A 55 12.82 7.75 -0.48
CA THR A 55 13.38 6.72 0.39
C THR A 55 12.43 5.51 0.46
N LEU A 56 12.96 4.33 0.22
CA LEU A 56 12.24 3.07 0.43
C LEU A 56 12.19 2.75 1.92
N VAL A 57 11.01 2.45 2.44
CA VAL A 57 10.80 1.81 3.75
C VAL A 57 10.20 0.43 3.50
N TYR A 58 10.72 -0.63 4.12
CA TYR A 58 10.22 -1.99 3.89
C TYR A 58 10.56 -2.94 5.07
N GLY A 59 10.22 -4.22 4.94
CA GLY A 59 10.41 -5.24 5.98
C GLY A 59 11.84 -5.65 6.32
N GLY A 60 12.86 -5.12 5.64
CA GLY A 60 14.27 -5.36 6.01
C GLY A 60 14.88 -6.71 5.60
N GLY A 61 14.09 -7.65 5.09
CA GLY A 61 14.55 -8.96 4.60
C GLY A 61 15.16 -8.91 3.20
N ASN A 62 16.13 -9.78 2.92
CA ASN A 62 16.89 -9.84 1.65
C ASN A 62 16.44 -10.99 0.72
N VAL A 63 15.14 -11.31 0.72
CA VAL A 63 14.59 -12.46 -0.03
C VAL A 63 13.47 -12.01 -0.97
N GLY A 64 13.27 -12.77 -2.06
CA GLY A 64 12.17 -12.54 -3.00
C GLY A 64 12.12 -11.12 -3.56
N LEU A 65 10.91 -10.58 -3.65
CA LEU A 65 10.70 -9.21 -4.13
C LEU A 65 11.19 -8.15 -3.14
N MET A 66 11.25 -8.48 -1.84
CA MET A 66 11.77 -7.57 -0.80
C MET A 66 13.25 -7.24 -1.04
N GLY A 67 14.09 -8.25 -1.23
CA GLY A 67 15.50 -8.04 -1.60
C GLY A 67 15.61 -7.34 -2.96
N THR A 68 14.81 -7.77 -3.93
CA THR A 68 14.83 -7.21 -5.30
C THR A 68 14.59 -5.71 -5.34
N VAL A 69 13.57 -5.20 -4.64
CA VAL A 69 13.27 -3.76 -4.62
C VAL A 69 14.34 -2.99 -3.86
N ALA A 70 14.83 -3.52 -2.74
CA ALA A 70 15.87 -2.88 -1.93
C ALA A 70 17.22 -2.78 -2.69
N ASP A 71 17.66 -3.87 -3.29
CA ASP A 71 18.87 -3.93 -4.11
C ASP A 71 18.78 -2.94 -5.28
N SER A 72 17.61 -2.85 -5.93
CA SER A 72 17.43 -1.91 -7.03
C SER A 72 17.51 -0.44 -6.57
N VAL A 73 16.94 -0.10 -5.41
CA VAL A 73 17.09 1.26 -4.84
C VAL A 73 18.57 1.55 -4.56
N ILE A 74 19.29 0.62 -3.93
CA ILE A 74 20.71 0.76 -3.58
C ILE A 74 21.57 0.92 -4.84
N ALA A 75 21.35 0.07 -5.85
CA ALA A 75 22.09 0.08 -7.11
C ALA A 75 21.95 1.41 -7.87
N HIS A 76 20.86 2.15 -7.63
CA HIS A 76 20.60 3.46 -8.23
C HIS A 76 20.88 4.63 -7.26
N GLY A 77 21.61 4.37 -6.16
CA GLY A 77 22.06 5.40 -5.22
C GLY A 77 20.96 5.96 -4.30
N GLY A 78 19.82 5.30 -4.20
CA GLY A 78 18.72 5.70 -3.34
C GLY A 78 18.92 5.28 -1.87
N LYS A 79 18.02 5.73 -1.00
CA LYS A 79 18.03 5.43 0.44
C LYS A 79 17.02 4.36 0.80
N THR A 80 17.38 3.47 1.72
CA THR A 80 16.53 2.36 2.17
C THR A 80 16.51 2.25 3.69
N ILE A 81 15.32 2.07 4.26
CA ILE A 81 15.09 1.81 5.67
C ILE A 81 14.39 0.45 5.81
N GLY A 82 15.07 -0.51 6.42
CA GLY A 82 14.47 -1.80 6.78
C GLY A 82 13.94 -1.79 8.21
N VAL A 83 12.77 -2.38 8.43
CA VAL A 83 12.23 -2.63 9.78
C VAL A 83 11.92 -4.12 9.91
N ILE A 84 12.67 -4.80 10.78
CA ILE A 84 12.60 -6.25 10.94
C ILE A 84 12.51 -6.63 12.42
N PRO A 85 11.67 -7.59 12.82
CA PRO A 85 11.65 -8.05 14.20
C PRO A 85 12.85 -8.95 14.47
N GLY A 86 13.36 -8.94 15.70
CA GLY A 86 14.58 -9.67 16.07
C GLY A 86 14.54 -11.15 15.71
N PHE A 87 13.39 -11.81 15.84
CA PHE A 87 13.22 -13.23 15.54
C PHE A 87 13.21 -13.59 14.04
N LEU A 88 13.04 -12.61 13.14
CA LEU A 88 13.11 -12.80 11.69
C LEU A 88 14.46 -12.39 11.09
N LYS A 89 15.29 -11.66 11.85
CA LYS A 89 16.57 -11.15 11.37
C LYS A 89 17.44 -12.21 10.68
N ASP A 90 17.54 -13.39 11.29
CA ASP A 90 18.35 -14.50 10.76
C ASP A 90 17.58 -15.32 9.69
N LYS A 91 16.24 -15.36 9.76
CA LYS A 91 15.40 -16.16 8.86
C LYS A 91 15.16 -15.50 7.52
N GLU A 92 14.94 -14.18 7.51
CA GLU A 92 14.70 -13.39 6.29
C GLU A 92 16.01 -12.78 5.75
N VAL A 93 17.15 -13.15 6.34
CA VAL A 93 18.49 -12.66 6.01
C VAL A 93 18.50 -11.13 5.98
N ALA A 94 18.63 -10.49 7.15
CA ALA A 94 18.65 -9.04 7.23
C ALA A 94 19.62 -8.42 6.22
N HIS A 95 19.10 -7.50 5.40
CA HIS A 95 19.85 -6.93 4.29
C HIS A 95 20.96 -6.00 4.80
N GLN A 96 22.22 -6.30 4.43
CA GLN A 96 23.40 -5.62 4.98
C GLN A 96 23.74 -4.29 4.30
N GLY A 97 23.15 -3.99 3.14
CA GLY A 97 23.43 -2.80 2.34
C GLY A 97 22.51 -1.61 2.64
N LEU A 98 21.63 -1.73 3.64
CA LEU A 98 20.60 -0.72 3.90
C LEU A 98 21.19 0.55 4.51
N SER A 99 20.64 1.71 4.15
CA SER A 99 20.97 2.99 4.79
C SER A 99 20.64 3.00 6.29
N GLN A 100 19.57 2.32 6.68
CA GLN A 100 19.17 2.11 8.07
C GLN A 100 18.46 0.77 8.23
N LEU A 101 18.76 0.06 9.31
CA LEU A 101 18.02 -1.12 9.75
C LEU A 101 17.52 -0.91 11.18
N ILE A 102 16.21 -1.03 11.38
CA ILE A 102 15.54 -0.91 12.67
C ILE A 102 15.10 -2.31 13.10
N ILE A 103 15.50 -2.70 14.31
CA ILE A 103 15.11 -3.98 14.91
C ILE A 103 13.97 -3.73 15.89
N THR A 104 12.89 -4.51 15.80
CA THR A 104 11.74 -4.43 16.71
C THR A 104 11.56 -5.74 17.49
N ASP A 105 10.76 -5.69 18.55
CA ASP A 105 10.53 -6.84 19.44
C ASP A 105 9.56 -7.85 18.81
N ASP A 106 8.56 -7.37 18.07
CA ASP A 106 7.50 -8.19 17.49
C ASP A 106 6.98 -7.64 16.15
N MET A 107 6.00 -8.34 15.56
CA MET A 107 5.39 -7.97 14.29
C MET A 107 4.51 -6.72 14.40
N ALA A 108 3.85 -6.48 15.54
CA ALA A 108 2.96 -5.33 15.71
C ALA A 108 3.78 -4.02 15.73
N SER A 109 4.83 -4.00 16.55
CA SER A 109 5.80 -2.90 16.61
C SER A 109 6.53 -2.68 15.28
N ARG A 110 6.85 -3.75 14.54
CA ARG A 110 7.40 -3.67 13.17
C ARG A 110 6.46 -2.87 12.25
N LYS A 111 5.20 -3.27 12.15
CA LYS A 111 4.23 -2.64 11.24
C LYS A 111 3.93 -1.21 11.65
N LEU A 112 3.73 -0.95 12.95
CA LEU A 112 3.54 0.41 13.47
C LEU A 112 4.72 1.31 13.08
N LYS A 113 5.95 0.84 13.25
CA LYS A 113 7.15 1.61 12.89
C LYS A 113 7.21 1.89 11.39
N MET A 114 6.87 0.93 10.53
CA MET A 114 6.79 1.16 9.08
C MET A 114 5.74 2.23 8.74
N ILE A 115 4.55 2.14 9.35
CA ILE A 115 3.44 3.10 9.16
C ILE A 115 3.82 4.51 9.61
N GLU A 116 4.54 4.65 10.73
CA GLU A 116 5.05 5.94 11.22
C GLU A 116 6.09 6.56 10.26
N PHE A 117 6.95 5.73 9.67
CA PHE A 117 8.01 6.18 8.76
C PHE A 117 7.50 6.49 7.34
N GLY A 118 6.45 5.84 6.87
CA GLY A 118 5.91 6.06 5.53
C GLY A 118 5.15 7.37 5.41
N ASP A 119 5.36 8.10 4.32
CA ASP A 119 4.46 9.17 3.88
C ASP A 119 3.41 8.63 2.90
N ALA A 120 3.66 7.45 2.33
CA ALA A 120 2.78 6.72 1.41
C ALA A 120 3.06 5.21 1.45
N PHE A 121 2.14 4.41 0.92
CA PHE A 121 2.22 2.94 0.90
C PHE A 121 2.06 2.40 -0.52
N ILE A 122 2.83 1.37 -0.90
CA ILE A 122 2.67 0.63 -2.15
C ILE A 122 2.67 -0.87 -1.86
N ALA A 123 1.69 -1.58 -2.40
CA ALA A 123 1.70 -3.04 -2.47
C ALA A 123 2.16 -3.51 -3.85
N LEU A 124 3.19 -4.36 -3.86
CA LEU A 124 3.59 -5.22 -4.98
C LEU A 124 3.02 -6.64 -4.78
N PRO A 125 3.05 -7.51 -5.81
CA PRO A 125 2.68 -8.90 -5.66
C PRO A 125 3.30 -9.57 -4.44
N GLY A 126 2.52 -10.38 -3.72
CA GLY A 126 2.93 -10.95 -2.45
C GLY A 126 1.91 -11.89 -1.83
N GLY A 127 2.26 -12.45 -0.67
CA GLY A 127 1.45 -13.45 0.01
C GLY A 127 0.56 -12.85 1.09
N ILE A 128 0.17 -13.71 2.05
CA ILE A 128 -0.66 -13.34 3.20
C ILE A 128 -0.11 -12.13 3.95
N GLY A 129 1.21 -12.06 4.18
CA GLY A 129 1.83 -10.93 4.86
C GLY A 129 1.60 -9.60 4.14
N THR A 130 1.74 -9.58 2.82
CA THR A 130 1.50 -8.37 2.01
C THR A 130 0.03 -7.93 2.06
N TYR A 131 -0.90 -8.89 2.02
CA TYR A 131 -2.33 -8.56 2.18
C TYR A 131 -2.64 -8.03 3.57
N GLU A 132 -2.09 -8.65 4.62
CA GLU A 132 -2.27 -8.24 6.00
C GLU A 132 -1.79 -6.80 6.23
N GLU A 133 -0.59 -6.47 5.76
CA GLU A 133 -0.01 -5.12 5.84
C GLU A 133 -0.84 -4.10 5.03
N LEU A 134 -1.30 -4.47 3.83
CA LEU A 134 -2.17 -3.61 2.99
C LEU A 134 -3.53 -3.34 3.66
N PHE A 135 -4.18 -4.36 4.20
CA PHE A 135 -5.47 -4.21 4.87
C PHE A 135 -5.36 -3.41 6.16
N GLU A 136 -4.24 -3.48 6.87
CA GLU A 136 -4.00 -2.67 8.07
C GLU A 136 -4.00 -1.18 7.72
N VAL A 137 -3.22 -0.75 6.72
CA VAL A 137 -3.20 0.67 6.32
C VAL A 137 -4.52 1.12 5.72
N LEU A 138 -5.26 0.26 5.01
CA LEU A 138 -6.62 0.58 4.55
C LEU A 138 -7.60 0.76 5.70
N SER A 139 -7.53 -0.11 6.71
CA SER A 139 -8.39 -0.04 7.89
C SER A 139 -8.11 1.23 8.70
N LEU A 140 -6.83 1.59 8.86
CA LEU A 140 -6.42 2.82 9.53
C LEU A 140 -6.84 4.07 8.75
N ALA A 141 -6.73 4.06 7.41
CA ALA A 141 -7.24 5.15 6.57
C ALA A 141 -8.76 5.32 6.71
N GLN A 142 -9.52 4.22 6.63
CA GLN A 142 -10.98 4.24 6.85
C GLN A 142 -11.35 4.79 8.24
N LEU A 143 -10.52 4.55 9.24
CA LEU A 143 -10.68 5.05 10.61
C LEU A 143 -10.09 6.45 10.85
N ARG A 144 -9.69 7.15 9.78
CA ARG A 144 -9.07 8.49 9.80
C ARG A 144 -7.78 8.56 10.64
N GLN A 145 -7.13 7.43 10.92
CA GLN A 145 -5.87 7.38 11.65
C GLN A 145 -4.68 7.84 10.78
N HIS A 146 -4.85 7.86 9.46
CA HIS A 146 -4.00 8.60 8.55
C HIS A 146 -4.76 8.95 7.26
N GLN A 147 -4.17 9.87 6.48
CA GLN A 147 -4.67 10.30 5.17
C GLN A 147 -3.63 10.11 4.05
N LYS A 148 -2.62 9.29 4.31
CA LYS A 148 -1.52 8.96 3.39
C LYS A 148 -2.04 8.14 2.18
N PRO A 149 -1.51 8.35 0.96
CA PRO A 149 -1.91 7.59 -0.22
C PRO A 149 -1.50 6.13 -0.12
N ILE A 150 -2.38 5.24 -0.60
CA ILE A 150 -2.16 3.79 -0.69
C ILE A 150 -2.21 3.39 -2.16
N GLY A 151 -1.13 2.82 -2.67
CA GLY A 151 -0.98 2.36 -4.03
C GLY A 151 -0.96 0.84 -4.15
N VAL A 152 -1.53 0.32 -5.23
CA VAL A 152 -1.42 -1.09 -5.63
C VAL A 152 -0.88 -1.12 -7.05
N LEU A 153 0.31 -1.73 -7.23
CA LEU A 153 0.90 -1.94 -8.54
C LEU A 153 0.43 -3.28 -9.11
N ASN A 154 -0.58 -3.24 -9.98
CA ASN A 154 -1.32 -4.40 -10.46
C ASN A 154 -0.67 -5.09 -11.67
N ILE A 155 0.55 -5.60 -11.46
CA ILE A 155 1.33 -6.28 -12.50
C ILE A 155 0.64 -7.58 -12.91
N GLU A 156 0.44 -7.79 -14.22
CA GLU A 156 -0.20 -8.98 -14.78
C GLU A 156 -1.58 -9.31 -14.16
N GLY A 157 -2.29 -8.29 -13.66
CA GLY A 157 -3.60 -8.47 -13.02
C GLY A 157 -3.54 -9.21 -11.67
N PHE A 158 -2.37 -9.28 -11.01
CA PHE A 158 -2.18 -10.02 -9.75
C PHE A 158 -3.22 -9.66 -8.67
N PHE A 159 -3.59 -8.38 -8.58
CA PHE A 159 -4.56 -7.88 -7.60
C PHE A 159 -6.00 -7.85 -8.11
N ASP A 160 -6.30 -8.27 -9.33
CA ASP A 160 -7.68 -8.29 -9.86
C ASP A 160 -8.65 -9.04 -8.92
N PRO A 161 -8.31 -10.22 -8.38
CA PRO A 161 -9.20 -10.91 -7.44
C PRO A 161 -9.43 -10.13 -6.14
N LEU A 162 -8.40 -9.44 -5.62
CA LEU A 162 -8.52 -8.60 -4.42
C LEU A 162 -9.42 -7.39 -4.70
N LEU A 163 -9.23 -6.73 -5.83
CA LEU A 163 -10.01 -5.56 -6.23
C LEU A 163 -11.48 -5.93 -6.43
N GLN A 164 -11.76 -7.12 -6.99
CA GLN A 164 -13.11 -7.67 -7.10
C GLN A 164 -13.72 -7.97 -5.73
N LEU A 165 -12.95 -8.55 -4.80
CA LEU A 165 -13.40 -8.80 -3.42
C LEU A 165 -13.79 -7.50 -2.71
N LEU A 166 -12.98 -6.44 -2.84
CA LEU A 166 -13.27 -5.13 -2.26
C LEU A 166 -14.52 -4.50 -2.87
N ALA A 167 -14.66 -4.56 -4.20
CA ALA A 167 -15.85 -4.05 -4.89
C ALA A 167 -17.12 -4.80 -4.45
N HIS A 168 -17.04 -6.13 -4.34
CA HIS A 168 -18.13 -6.95 -3.81
C HIS A 168 -18.47 -6.58 -2.35
N THR A 169 -17.46 -6.39 -1.51
CA THR A 169 -17.63 -6.00 -0.09
C THR A 169 -18.37 -4.67 0.04
N ALA A 170 -18.04 -3.70 -0.81
CA ALA A 170 -18.73 -2.42 -0.85
C ALA A 170 -20.17 -2.55 -1.37
N ALA A 171 -20.38 -3.29 -2.46
CA ALA A 171 -21.70 -3.56 -3.02
C ALA A 171 -22.63 -4.31 -2.04
N ALA A 172 -22.06 -5.19 -1.20
CA ALA A 172 -22.77 -5.91 -0.16
C ALA A 172 -23.07 -5.06 1.10
N GLY A 173 -22.65 -3.79 1.14
CA GLY A 173 -22.96 -2.86 2.23
C GLY A 173 -22.02 -2.92 3.43
N PHE A 174 -20.91 -3.67 3.36
CA PHE A 174 -19.93 -3.77 4.46
C PHE A 174 -18.85 -2.68 4.41
N MET A 175 -18.83 -1.87 3.35
CA MET A 175 -17.89 -0.77 3.18
C MET A 175 -18.54 0.33 2.32
N PRO A 176 -18.37 1.62 2.65
CA PRO A 176 -18.82 2.69 1.76
C PRO A 176 -18.16 2.57 0.38
N ASN A 177 -18.92 2.71 -0.71
CA ASN A 177 -18.36 2.66 -2.07
C ASN A 177 -17.22 3.66 -2.29
N ALA A 178 -17.31 4.82 -1.64
CA ALA A 178 -16.28 5.86 -1.66
C ALA A 178 -14.93 5.36 -1.11
N ASN A 179 -14.89 4.35 -0.25
CA ASN A 179 -13.64 3.80 0.26
C ASN A 179 -12.83 3.04 -0.80
N LEU A 180 -13.44 2.62 -1.91
CA LEU A 180 -12.69 2.03 -3.03
C LEU A 180 -11.67 3.04 -3.60
N GLN A 181 -11.93 4.34 -3.45
CA GLN A 181 -11.04 5.42 -3.88
C GLN A 181 -9.86 5.67 -2.92
N LEU A 182 -9.83 5.02 -1.74
CA LEU A 182 -8.65 5.04 -0.86
C LEU A 182 -7.43 4.36 -1.51
N ILE A 183 -7.66 3.52 -2.53
CA ILE A 183 -6.63 2.78 -3.25
C ILE A 183 -6.38 3.41 -4.61
N CYS A 184 -5.15 3.85 -4.86
CA CYS A 184 -4.65 4.15 -6.19
C CYS A 184 -4.22 2.85 -6.87
N VAL A 185 -4.82 2.48 -8.00
CA VAL A 185 -4.45 1.28 -8.77
C VAL A 185 -3.85 1.69 -10.11
N ALA A 186 -2.71 1.11 -10.47
CA ALA A 186 -2.17 1.15 -11.83
C ALA A 186 -1.28 -0.08 -12.08
N ASP A 187 -1.08 -0.43 -13.34
CA ASP A 187 -0.14 -1.43 -13.82
C ASP A 187 1.22 -0.83 -14.23
N ASP A 188 1.27 0.50 -14.40
CA ASP A 188 2.49 1.27 -14.64
C ASP A 188 2.94 2.06 -13.40
N ILE A 189 4.25 2.10 -13.17
CA ILE A 189 4.87 2.71 -11.99
C ILE A 189 4.72 4.22 -12.00
N ASP A 190 4.94 4.87 -13.14
CA ASP A 190 4.89 6.33 -13.23
C ASP A 190 3.44 6.81 -13.09
N VAL A 191 2.50 6.09 -13.70
CA VAL A 191 1.06 6.31 -13.52
C VAL A 191 0.66 6.12 -12.06
N LEU A 192 1.13 5.06 -11.39
CA LEU A 192 0.82 4.83 -9.98
C LEU A 192 1.32 5.98 -9.10
N LEU A 193 2.60 6.35 -9.25
CA LEU A 193 3.22 7.43 -8.48
C LEU A 193 2.52 8.77 -8.74
N GLN A 194 2.11 9.04 -9.98
CA GLN A 194 1.34 10.24 -10.31
C GLN A 194 -0.05 10.25 -9.66
N LYS A 195 -0.77 9.13 -9.68
CA LYS A 195 -2.06 9.00 -8.98
C LYS A 195 -1.89 9.24 -7.48
N MET A 196 -0.85 8.68 -6.87
CA MET A 196 -0.55 8.88 -5.45
C MET A 196 -0.16 10.33 -5.13
N ALA A 197 0.61 11.00 -6.00
CA ALA A 197 0.98 12.40 -5.82
C ALA A 197 -0.21 13.36 -5.98
N ASN A 198 -1.27 12.93 -6.68
CA ASN A 198 -2.51 13.67 -6.85
C ASN A 198 -3.64 13.16 -5.93
N TYR A 199 -3.33 12.24 -5.02
CA TYR A 199 -4.31 11.63 -4.13
C TYR A 199 -4.97 12.68 -3.23
N GLN A 200 -6.27 12.51 -3.03
CA GLN A 200 -7.04 13.25 -2.04
C GLN A 200 -7.76 12.26 -1.14
N PHE A 201 -7.62 12.47 0.17
CA PHE A 201 -8.32 11.64 1.13
C PHE A 201 -9.84 11.80 0.97
N ILE A 202 -10.52 10.67 0.86
CA ILE A 202 -11.97 10.60 0.73
C ILE A 202 -12.59 10.48 2.11
N ASP A 203 -13.26 11.53 2.55
CA ASP A 203 -13.97 11.53 3.82
C ASP A 203 -15.37 10.92 3.67
N ALA A 204 -15.42 9.60 3.64
CA ALA A 204 -16.67 8.85 3.59
C ALA A 204 -17.23 8.57 5.00
N GLN A 205 -18.55 8.64 5.14
CA GLN A 205 -19.22 8.18 6.36
C GLN A 205 -19.06 6.67 6.51
N LYS A 206 -18.33 6.22 7.55
CA LYS A 206 -18.00 4.80 7.76
C LYS A 206 -19.22 3.93 8.08
N TRP A 207 -20.03 4.37 9.03
CA TRP A 207 -21.21 3.63 9.46
C TRP A 207 -22.42 4.13 8.70
N VAL A 208 -23.13 3.22 8.02
CA VAL A 208 -24.34 3.50 7.26
C VAL A 208 -25.44 2.57 7.78
N LYS A 209 -26.57 3.15 8.18
CA LYS A 209 -27.78 2.36 8.48
C LYS A 209 -28.43 2.00 7.15
N PRO A 210 -28.70 0.70 6.87
CA PRO A 210 -29.40 0.32 5.65
C PRO A 210 -30.89 0.65 5.75
N ASP A 211 -31.51 0.98 4.62
CA ASP A 211 -32.93 1.38 4.55
C ASP A 211 -33.91 0.29 5.03
N TRP A 212 -33.52 -0.98 4.96
CA TRP A 212 -34.35 -2.11 5.39
C TRP A 212 -34.33 -2.34 6.91
N LEU A 213 -33.45 -1.67 7.66
CA LEU A 213 -33.41 -1.77 9.12
C LEU A 213 -34.37 -0.71 9.71
N ASP A 214 -35.51 -1.17 10.24
CA ASP A 214 -36.61 -0.32 10.71
C ASP A 214 -36.18 0.82 11.66
N ASP A 215 -36.94 1.93 11.65
CA ASP A 215 -36.73 3.09 12.52
C ASP A 215 -37.24 2.90 13.96
N ASN A 216 -37.87 1.76 14.26
CA ASN A 216 -38.31 1.42 15.62
C ASN A 216 -37.15 0.96 16.54
N ASP A 217 -35.96 0.72 15.99
CA ASP A 217 -34.75 0.47 16.75
C ASP A 217 -34.07 1.80 17.10
N SER A 218 -33.76 2.00 18.39
CA SER A 218 -33.05 3.16 18.95
C SER A 218 -31.59 3.32 18.48
N TYR A 219 -31.21 2.65 17.39
CA TYR A 219 -29.86 2.63 16.87
C TYR A 219 -29.50 3.94 16.17
N THR A 220 -28.62 4.72 16.81
CA THR A 220 -28.04 5.92 16.22
C THR A 220 -26.74 5.58 15.53
N VAL A 221 -26.61 5.94 14.26
CA VAL A 221 -25.38 5.75 13.49
C VAL A 221 -24.27 6.64 14.07
N PRO A 222 -23.14 6.06 14.51
CA PRO A 222 -22.01 6.86 14.97
C PRO A 222 -21.48 7.76 13.86
N LYS A 223 -21.05 8.97 14.23
CA LYS A 223 -20.31 9.87 13.35
C LYS A 223 -18.91 10.05 13.91
N PHE A 224 -17.93 10.16 13.01
CA PHE A 224 -16.64 10.67 13.43
C PHE A 224 -16.81 12.14 13.86
N ILE A 225 -16.23 12.49 15.01
CA ILE A 225 -16.17 13.86 15.55
C ILE A 225 -15.02 14.62 14.88
#